data_AF-A0AAQ1CDU4-F1
#
_entry.id   AF-A0AAQ1CDU4-F1
#
_cell.length_a   1.000
_cell.length_b   1.000
_cell.length_c   1.000
_cell.angle_alpha   90.00
_cell.angle_beta   90.00
_cell.angle_gamma   90.00
#
_symmetry.space_group_name_H-M   'P 1'
#
loop_
_entity.id
_entity.type
_entity.pdbx_description
1 polymer ?
#
loop_
_entity_poly.entity_id
_entity_poly.type
_entity_poly.pdbx_seq_one_letter_code
_entity_poly.pdbx_strand_id
1 'polypeptide(L)'
;MKLHDDIHNYFEKLVVDDIAKRNLESVYNEDIMADLCCTVLNQLPARYIRYDVDMEFYLPQSERMLMEQQVQTAIDVAITQVSKKKELNNES
;
A
#
# COMPACT_ATOMS: atom_id res chain seq x y z
N MET A 1 -10.00 14.49 -19.63
CA MET A 1 -9.74 13.20 -18.97
C MET A 1 -8.27 13.15 -18.64
N LYS A 2 -7.92 13.12 -17.36
CA LYS A 2 -6.55 12.91 -16.90
C LYS A 2 -6.52 11.49 -16.36
N LEU A 3 -5.91 10.58 -17.11
CA LEU A 3 -6.01 9.15 -16.84
C LEU A 3 -5.64 8.77 -15.40
N HIS A 4 -4.63 9.44 -14.81
CA HIS A 4 -4.18 9.20 -13.45
C HIS A 4 -5.07 9.78 -12.35
N ASP A 5 -5.89 10.79 -12.65
CA ASP A 5 -6.83 11.39 -11.68
C ASP A 5 -8.17 10.65 -11.71
N ASP A 6 -8.50 10.08 -12.87
CA ASP A 6 -9.77 9.42 -13.14
C ASP A 6 -9.72 7.90 -12.88
N ILE A 7 -8.53 7.27 -12.90
CA ILE A 7 -8.37 5.82 -12.73
C ILE A 7 -7.16 5.54 -11.84
N HIS A 8 -7.38 4.78 -10.78
CA HIS A 8 -6.37 4.41 -9.80
C HIS A 8 -6.51 2.95 -9.37
N ASN A 9 -5.46 2.38 -8.79
CA ASN A 9 -5.54 1.04 -8.23
C ASN A 9 -6.23 1.10 -6.87
N TYR A 10 -7.29 0.31 -6.65
CA TYR A 10 -8.03 0.30 -5.39
C TYR A 10 -7.14 -0.07 -4.18
N PHE A 11 -6.07 -0.83 -4.41
CA PHE A 11 -5.10 -1.14 -3.35
C PHE A 11 -4.36 0.10 -2.82
N GLU A 12 -4.24 1.19 -3.58
CA GLU A 12 -3.63 2.45 -3.10
C GLU A 12 -4.36 2.97 -1.87
N LYS A 13 -5.70 2.95 -1.89
CA LYS A 13 -6.53 3.34 -0.75
C LYS A 13 -6.27 2.46 0.47
N LEU A 14 -6.29 1.14 0.28
CA LEU A 14 -6.09 0.19 1.38
C LEU A 14 -4.70 0.31 2.01
N VAL A 15 -3.68 0.57 1.18
CA VAL A 15 -2.30 0.78 1.64
C VAL A 15 -2.20 2.05 2.47
N VAL A 16 -2.76 3.17 2.01
CA VAL A 16 -2.78 4.43 2.76
C VAL A 16 -3.53 4.26 4.09
N ASP A 17 -4.68 3.60 4.09
CA ASP A 17 -5.45 3.33 5.31
C ASP A 17 -4.65 2.51 6.34
N ASP A 18 -3.94 1.46 5.90
CA ASP A 18 -3.15 0.61 6.80
C ASP A 18 -1.88 1.31 7.31
N ILE A 19 -1.22 2.11 6.45
CA ILE A 19 -0.10 2.98 6.83
C ILE A 19 -0.51 3.97 7.93
N ALA A 20 -1.66 4.63 7.76
CA ALA A 20 -2.20 5.58 8.73
C ALA A 20 -2.58 4.87 10.04
N LYS A 21 -3.23 3.71 9.97
CA LYS A 21 -3.56 2.88 11.16
C LYS A 21 -2.32 2.49 11.97
N ARG A 22 -1.20 2.23 11.29
CA ARG A 22 0.09 1.87 11.92
C ARG A 22 0.94 3.08 12.29
N ASN A 23 0.51 4.30 11.95
CA ASN A 23 1.22 5.55 12.18
C ASN A 23 2.67 5.55 11.62
N LEU A 24 2.88 4.90 10.46
CA LEU A 24 4.22 4.74 9.87
C LEU A 24 4.81 6.06 9.39
N GLU A 25 3.96 7.04 9.06
CA GLU A 25 4.37 8.40 8.69
C GLU A 25 5.12 9.14 9.81
N SER A 26 4.93 8.73 11.07
CA SER A 26 5.69 9.27 12.21
C SER A 26 7.06 8.62 12.39
N VAL A 27 7.29 7.48 11.74
CA VAL A 27 8.49 6.64 11.89
C VAL A 27 9.45 6.83 10.72
N TYR A 28 8.91 6.99 9.52
CA TYR A 28 9.67 7.08 8.28
C TYR A 28 9.51 8.47 7.63
N ASN A 29 10.55 8.91 6.94
CA ASN A 29 10.48 10.15 6.15
C ASN A 29 9.75 9.91 4.81
N GLU A 30 9.50 10.99 4.08
CA GLU A 30 8.75 10.96 2.82
C GLU A 30 9.40 10.05 1.76
N ASP A 31 10.73 10.08 1.62
CA ASP A 31 11.46 9.24 0.66
C ASP A 31 11.30 7.74 0.96
N ILE A 32 11.45 7.35 2.24
CA ILE A 32 11.28 5.96 2.65
C ILE A 32 9.82 5.54 2.50
N MET A 33 8.86 6.43 2.81
CA MET A 33 7.44 6.16 2.63
C MET A 33 7.10 5.94 1.16
N ALA A 34 7.68 6.71 0.24
CA ALA A 34 7.49 6.51 -1.19
C ALA A 34 8.05 5.16 -1.66
N ASP A 35 9.27 4.82 -1.24
CA ASP A 35 9.90 3.51 -1.52
C ASP A 35 9.06 2.35 -0.96
N LEU A 36 8.54 2.49 0.26
CA LEU A 36 7.68 1.52 0.93
C LEU A 36 6.38 1.33 0.13
N CYS A 37 5.68 2.41 -0.23
CA CYS A 37 4.44 2.34 -1.00
C CYS A 37 4.66 1.68 -2.35
N CYS A 38 5.72 2.06 -3.08
CA CYS A 38 6.08 1.43 -4.35
C CYS A 38 6.31 -0.08 -4.18
N THR A 39 7.04 -0.48 -3.15
CA THR A 39 7.35 -1.88 -2.88
C THR A 39 6.11 -2.69 -2.52
N VAL A 40 5.20 -2.13 -1.72
CA VAL A 40 3.94 -2.77 -1.34
C VAL A 40 3.02 -2.93 -2.54
N LEU A 41 2.79 -1.86 -3.31
CA LEU A 41 1.88 -1.90 -4.47
C LEU A 41 2.34 -2.88 -5.55
N ASN A 42 3.64 -3.04 -5.74
CA ASN A 42 4.20 -4.02 -6.69
C ASN A 42 4.03 -5.48 -6.26
N GLN A 43 3.75 -5.75 -4.99
CA GLN A 43 3.46 -7.11 -4.48
C GLN A 43 1.98 -7.48 -4.62
N LEU A 44 1.10 -6.49 -4.80
CA LEU A 44 -0.34 -6.66 -4.82
C LEU A 44 -0.86 -6.81 -6.26
N PRO A 45 -1.98 -7.53 -6.47
CA PRO A 45 -2.56 -7.64 -7.80
C PRO A 45 -3.09 -6.27 -8.26
N ALA A 46 -2.98 -5.99 -9.56
CA ALA A 46 -3.53 -4.76 -10.13
C ALA A 46 -5.08 -4.80 -10.13
N ARG A 47 -5.71 -3.78 -9.54
CA ARG A 47 -7.17 -3.63 -9.56
C ARG A 47 -7.57 -2.17 -9.79
N TYR A 48 -7.60 -1.77 -11.05
CA TYR A 48 -7.91 -0.40 -11.45
C TYR A 48 -9.41 -0.14 -11.46
N ILE A 49 -9.81 0.99 -10.88
CA ILE A 49 -11.19 1.44 -10.78
C ILE A 49 -11.27 2.92 -11.11
N ARG A 50 -12.49 3.40 -11.41
CA ARG A 50 -12.76 4.82 -11.62
C ARG A 50 -13.26 5.51 -10.36
N TYR A 51 -14.13 4.84 -9.61
CA TYR A 51 -14.74 5.39 -8.40
C TYR A 51 -14.70 4.38 -7.27
N ASP A 52 -14.16 4.80 -6.12
CA ASP A 52 -14.14 3.96 -4.91
C ASP A 52 -15.54 3.52 -4.52
N VAL A 53 -16.53 4.41 -4.60
CA VAL A 53 -17.91 4.16 -4.16
C VAL A 53 -18.54 2.95 -4.86
N ASP A 54 -18.22 2.74 -6.14
CA ASP A 54 -18.70 1.58 -6.90
C ASP A 54 -18.06 0.31 -6.33
N MET A 55 -16.75 0.35 -6.10
CA MET A 55 -16.03 -0.79 -5.53
C MET A 55 -16.55 -1.12 -4.12
N GLU A 56 -16.77 -0.13 -3.25
CA GLU A 56 -17.28 -0.38 -1.89
C GLU A 56 -18.69 -0.94 -1.87
N PHE A 57 -19.55 -0.57 -2.83
CA PHE A 57 -20.91 -1.08 -2.93
C PHE A 57 -20.97 -2.52 -3.48
N TYR A 58 -20.14 -2.85 -4.47
CA TYR A 58 -20.17 -4.15 -5.13
C TYR A 58 -19.20 -5.19 -4.54
N LEU A 59 -18.17 -4.77 -3.79
CA LEU A 59 -17.18 -5.67 -3.20
C LEU A 59 -17.79 -6.47 -2.04
N PRO A 60 -17.85 -7.81 -2.13
CA PRO A 60 -18.26 -8.63 -1.00
C PRO A 60 -17.34 -8.41 0.20
N GLN A 61 -17.93 -8.38 1.40
CA GLN A 61 -17.17 -8.15 2.63
C GLN A 61 -16.01 -9.14 2.82
N SER A 62 -16.21 -10.41 2.46
CA SER A 62 -15.17 -11.44 2.53
C SER A 62 -13.99 -11.17 1.60
N GLU A 63 -14.26 -10.64 0.40
CA GLU A 63 -13.22 -10.27 -0.56
C GLU A 63 -12.46 -9.04 -0.07
N ARG A 64 -13.15 -8.04 0.49
CA ARG A 64 -12.52 -6.89 1.13
C ARG A 64 -11.57 -7.30 2.26
N MET A 65 -12.01 -8.19 3.15
CA MET A 65 -11.17 -8.69 4.25
C MET A 65 -9.91 -9.39 3.73
N LEU A 66 -10.03 -10.18 2.66
CA LEU A 66 -8.89 -10.84 2.05
C LEU A 66 -7.91 -9.82 1.43
N MET A 67 -8.40 -8.79 0.76
CA MET A 67 -7.57 -7.72 0.21
C MET A 67 -6.86 -6.93 1.30
N GLU A 68 -7.54 -6.61 2.40
CA GLU A 68 -6.93 -5.95 3.57
C GLU A 68 -5.81 -6.83 4.19
N GLN A 69 -6.04 -8.14 4.32
CA GLN A 69 -5.03 -9.07 4.81
C GLN A 69 -3.81 -9.16 3.87
N GLN A 70 -4.03 -9.15 2.56
CA GLN A 70 -2.94 -9.11 1.56
C GLN A 70 -2.09 -7.83 1.71
N VAL A 71 -2.74 -6.68 1.89
CA VAL A 71 -2.08 -5.39 2.11
C VAL A 71 -1.23 -5.43 3.38
N GLN A 72 -1.80 -5.90 4.49
CA GLN A 72 -1.08 -6.03 5.76
C GLN A 72 0.18 -6.88 5.62
N THR A 73 0.05 -8.03 4.96
CA THR A 73 1.17 -8.95 4.70
C THR A 73 2.24 -8.29 3.83
N ALA A 74 1.85 -7.60 2.76
CA ALA A 74 2.77 -6.91 1.86
C ALA A 74 3.52 -5.76 2.57
N ILE A 75 2.85 -5.02 3.46
CA ILE A 75 3.46 -3.98 4.30
C ILE A 75 4.49 -4.58 5.25
N ASP A 76 4.18 -5.69 5.93
CA ASP A 76 5.11 -6.36 6.86
C ASP A 76 6.38 -6.83 6.14
N VAL A 77 6.22 -7.38 4.93
CA VAL A 77 7.35 -7.76 4.08
C VAL A 77 8.18 -6.55 3.68
N ALA A 78 7.54 -5.46 3.26
CA ALA A 78 8.23 -4.24 2.82
C ALA A 78 8.98 -3.56 3.97
N ILE A 79 8.40 -3.49 5.18
CA ILE A 79 9.07 -2.98 6.39
C ILE A 79 10.34 -3.79 6.70
N THR A 80 10.26 -5.12 6.57
CA THR A 80 11.41 -6.00 6.79
C THR A 80 12.52 -5.73 5.77
N GLN A 81 12.17 -5.48 4.50
CA GLN A 81 13.12 -5.15 3.44
C GLN A 81 13.79 -3.78 3.65
N VAL A 82 13.00 -2.76 4.02
CA VAL A 82 13.51 -1.40 4.32
C VAL A 82 14.46 -1.43 5.51
N SER A 83 14.12 -2.18 6.56
CA SER A 83 14.96 -2.31 7.76
C SER A 83 16.32 -2.94 7.45
N LYS A 84 16.34 -4.02 6.65
CA LYS A 84 17.59 -4.65 6.19
C LYS A 84 18.44 -3.73 5.32
N LYS A 85 17.82 -2.96 4.42
CA LYS A 85 18.54 -1.97 3.58
C LYS A 85 19.22 -0.89 4.42
N LYS A 86 18.59 -0.48 5.53
CA LYS A 86 19.16 0.48 6.48
C LYS A 86 20.38 -0.09 7.22
N GLU A 87 20.36 -1.36 7.61
CA GLU A 87 21.51 -2.04 8.23
C GLU A 87 22.69 -2.12 7.26
N LEU A 88 22.45 -2.54 6.02
CA LEU A 88 23.49 -2.65 4.98
C LEU A 88 24.14 -1.29 4.63
N ASN A 89 23.37 -0.21 4.63
CA ASN A 89 23.87 1.14 4.35
C ASN A 89 24.67 1.74 5.52
N ASN A 90 24.53 1.22 6.73
CA ASN A 90 25.27 1.70 7.92
C ASN A 90 26.60 0.94 8.13
N GLU A 91 26.84 -0.13 7.38
CA GLU A 91 28.08 -0.93 7.40
C GLU A 91 29.06 -0.57 6.26
N SER A 92 28.75 0.47 5.48
CA SER A 92 29.60 1.04 4.40
C SER A 92 30.06 2.44 4.75
#